data_AF-A0ABD3MEC1-F1
#
_entry.id   AF-A0ABD3MEC1-F1
#
_cell.length_a   1.000
_cell.length_b   1.000
_cell.length_c   1.000
_cell.angle_alpha   90.00
_cell.angle_beta   90.00
_cell.angle_gamma   90.00
#
_symmetry.space_group_name_H-M   'P 1'
#
loop_
_entity.id
_entity.type
_entity.pdbx_description
1 polymer ?
#
loop_
_entity_poly.entity_id
_entity_poly.type
_entity_poly.pdbx_seq_one_letter_code
_entity_poly.pdbx_strand_id
1 'polypeptide(L)'
;MTTCAQAIKAWEEKHQKSAEDATEIDLCFRDPPIAKLDTKALGSLKKCQKLSLSTNMIDRMVNLTGMTELKVLSLGRNNIKKIEKLEDVAGSLEELWMSYNQVASLDGLACLTNLTTLFCSNNLIKSFEELDKLKANDQLRDVLFTGNPMYDEVSSKEEARIAILRHLPNVKKIDGVFVKPSEYEAAQQVQSEE
;
A
#
# COMPACT_ATOMS: atom_id res chain seq x y z
N MET A 1 -24.49 2.97 5.55
CA MET A 1 -23.20 2.81 4.84
C MET A 1 -23.25 3.64 3.58
N THR A 2 -22.23 4.45 3.32
CA THR A 2 -22.15 5.27 2.10
C THR A 2 -21.61 4.42 0.96
N THR A 3 -22.25 4.47 -0.20
CA THR A 3 -21.74 3.78 -1.40
C THR A 3 -20.62 4.59 -2.06
N CYS A 4 -19.76 3.95 -2.85
CA CYS A 4 -18.75 4.67 -3.63
C CYS A 4 -19.36 5.74 -4.52
N ALA A 5 -20.51 5.48 -5.15
CA ALA A 5 -21.21 6.46 -5.97
C ALA A 5 -21.69 7.69 -5.18
N GLN A 6 -22.23 7.48 -3.96
CA GLN A 6 -22.62 8.57 -3.07
C GLN A 6 -21.40 9.37 -2.60
N ALA A 7 -20.31 8.68 -2.28
CA ALA A 7 -19.07 9.33 -1.90
C ALA A 7 -18.48 10.13 -3.07
N ILE A 8 -18.47 9.61 -4.29
CA ILE A 8 -18.00 10.37 -5.46
C ILE A 8 -18.86 11.61 -5.65
N LYS A 9 -20.19 11.47 -5.66
CA LYS A 9 -21.10 12.61 -5.82
C LYS A 9 -20.91 13.69 -4.75
N ALA A 10 -20.78 13.30 -3.48
CA ALA A 10 -20.52 14.25 -2.40
C ALA A 10 -19.15 14.92 -2.53
N TRP A 11 -18.16 14.24 -3.12
CA TRP A 11 -16.87 14.83 -3.44
C TRP A 11 -17.00 15.85 -4.58
N GLU A 12 -17.74 15.53 -5.63
CA GLU A 12 -18.01 16.42 -6.77
C GLU A 12 -18.72 17.70 -6.32
N GLU A 13 -19.75 17.57 -5.48
CA GLU A 13 -20.49 18.71 -4.91
C GLU A 13 -19.58 19.63 -4.08
N LYS A 14 -18.67 19.04 -3.29
CA LYS A 14 -17.72 19.80 -2.45
C LYS A 14 -16.67 20.53 -3.28
N HIS A 15 -16.18 19.93 -4.37
CA HIS A 15 -15.09 20.49 -5.18
C HIS A 15 -15.60 21.25 -6.41
N GLN A 16 -16.91 21.20 -6.69
CA GLN A 16 -17.55 21.77 -7.88
C GLN A 16 -16.87 21.32 -9.18
N LYS A 17 -16.43 20.06 -9.23
CA LYS A 17 -15.72 19.45 -10.36
C LYS A 17 -16.24 18.04 -10.61
N SER A 18 -16.18 17.61 -11.87
CA SER A 18 -16.45 16.23 -12.26
C SER A 18 -15.33 15.32 -11.73
N ALA A 19 -15.70 14.20 -11.12
CA ALA A 19 -14.73 13.20 -10.66
C ALA A 19 -14.07 12.46 -11.82
N GLU A 20 -14.71 12.39 -12.99
CA GLU A 20 -14.14 11.73 -14.18
C GLU A 20 -12.89 12.45 -14.70
N ASP A 21 -12.83 13.77 -14.54
CA ASP A 21 -11.72 14.62 -14.96
C ASP A 21 -10.73 14.95 -13.82
N ALA A 22 -11.03 14.51 -12.60
CA ALA A 22 -10.23 14.80 -11.44
C ALA A 22 -8.99 13.89 -11.37
N THR A 23 -7.83 14.50 -11.14
CA THR A 23 -6.57 13.78 -10.94
C THR A 23 -6.42 13.29 -9.50
N GLU A 24 -6.99 14.00 -8.53
CA GLU A 24 -6.92 13.66 -7.12
C GLU A 24 -8.32 13.60 -6.53
N ILE A 25 -8.67 12.46 -5.94
CA ILE A 25 -9.98 12.22 -5.35
C ILE A 25 -9.79 11.75 -3.92
N ASP A 26 -10.36 12.51 -2.99
CA ASP A 26 -10.29 12.25 -1.56
C ASP A 26 -11.64 11.84 -1.00
N LEU A 27 -11.78 10.55 -0.71
CA LEU A 27 -12.95 9.91 -0.11
C LEU A 27 -12.65 9.44 1.31
N CYS A 28 -11.72 10.09 2.02
CA CYS A 28 -11.43 9.78 3.41
C CYS A 28 -12.55 10.22 4.36
N PHE A 29 -12.63 9.56 5.53
CA PHE A 29 -13.51 9.94 6.65
C PHE A 29 -14.99 10.13 6.25
N ARG A 30 -15.55 9.19 5.47
CA ARG A 30 -16.97 9.26 5.13
C ARG A 30 -17.84 8.96 6.35
N ASP A 31 -18.89 9.75 6.51
CA ASP A 31 -19.95 9.52 7.50
C ASP A 31 -21.30 9.43 6.78
N PRO A 32 -21.92 8.23 6.71
CA PRO A 32 -21.44 6.93 7.17
C PRO A 32 -20.20 6.41 6.40
N PRO A 33 -19.37 5.52 6.98
CA PRO A 33 -18.17 5.02 6.30
C PRO A 33 -18.49 4.13 5.10
N ILE A 34 -17.54 4.07 4.17
CA ILE A 34 -17.57 3.14 3.04
C ILE A 34 -17.12 1.77 3.55
N ALA A 35 -17.97 0.75 3.43
CA ALA A 35 -17.61 -0.61 3.80
C ALA A 35 -17.32 -1.50 2.59
N LYS A 36 -17.95 -1.20 1.44
CA LYS A 36 -17.81 -1.99 0.21
C LYS A 36 -17.42 -1.07 -0.93
N LEU A 37 -16.36 -1.45 -1.61
CA LEU A 37 -15.96 -0.80 -2.86
C LEU A 37 -16.85 -1.28 -4.01
N ASP A 38 -17.04 -0.41 -4.99
CA ASP A 38 -17.82 -0.69 -6.20
C ASP A 38 -16.97 -0.39 -7.44
N THR A 39 -16.61 -1.44 -8.18
CA THR A 39 -15.85 -1.34 -9.43
C THR A 39 -16.53 -0.44 -10.47
N LYS A 40 -17.88 -0.41 -10.53
CA LYS A 40 -18.58 0.42 -11.51
C LYS A 40 -18.42 1.90 -11.19
N ALA A 41 -18.56 2.25 -9.91
CA ALA A 41 -18.40 3.63 -9.46
C ALA A 41 -16.93 4.09 -9.60
N LEU A 42 -15.98 3.28 -9.17
CA LEU A 42 -14.55 3.61 -9.25
C LEU A 42 -14.02 3.62 -10.69
N GLY A 43 -14.55 2.77 -11.57
CA GLY A 43 -14.15 2.73 -12.98
C GLY A 43 -14.56 3.95 -13.81
N SER A 44 -15.40 4.84 -13.27
CA SER A 44 -15.66 6.15 -13.87
C SER A 44 -14.45 7.11 -13.77
N LEU A 45 -13.55 6.85 -12.82
CA LEU A 45 -12.44 7.73 -12.45
C LEU A 45 -11.21 7.53 -13.35
N LYS A 46 -11.36 7.73 -14.65
CA LYS A 46 -10.36 7.38 -15.67
C LYS A 46 -9.06 8.17 -15.56
N LYS A 47 -9.13 9.45 -15.18
CA LYS A 47 -7.97 10.35 -15.04
C LYS A 47 -7.44 10.44 -13.61
N CYS A 48 -8.00 9.66 -12.68
CA CYS A 48 -7.60 9.71 -11.29
C CYS A 48 -6.20 9.12 -11.12
N GLN A 49 -5.28 9.96 -10.68
CA GLN A 49 -3.89 9.61 -10.37
C GLN A 49 -3.70 9.33 -8.88
N LYS A 50 -4.52 9.93 -8.01
CA LYS A 50 -4.46 9.74 -6.56
C LYS A 50 -5.84 9.49 -5.99
N LEU A 51 -6.05 8.28 -5.49
CA LEU A 51 -7.29 7.89 -4.83
C LEU A 51 -7.04 7.70 -3.34
N SER A 52 -7.71 8.52 -2.52
CA SER A 52 -7.66 8.41 -1.06
C SER A 52 -8.96 7.85 -0.51
N LEU A 53 -8.89 6.70 0.13
CA LEU A 53 -9.99 5.96 0.76
C LEU A 53 -9.68 5.68 2.24
N SER A 54 -8.77 6.45 2.84
CA SER A 54 -8.33 6.23 4.21
C SER A 54 -9.43 6.52 5.24
N THR A 55 -9.38 5.81 6.38
CA THR A 55 -10.36 5.93 7.47
C THR A 55 -11.79 5.63 7.00
N ASN A 56 -11.96 4.41 6.51
CA ASN A 56 -13.25 3.83 6.14
C ASN A 56 -13.35 2.43 6.80
N MET A 57 -14.34 1.62 6.41
CA MET A 57 -14.53 0.26 6.93
C MET A 57 -14.40 -0.79 5.82
N ILE A 58 -13.55 -0.52 4.83
CA ILE A 58 -13.37 -1.40 3.67
C ILE A 58 -12.75 -2.72 4.14
N ASP A 59 -13.44 -3.84 3.88
CA ASP A 59 -12.97 -5.18 4.26
C ASP A 59 -12.41 -5.98 3.08
N ARG A 60 -12.82 -5.64 1.85
CA ARG A 60 -12.48 -6.34 0.62
C ARG A 60 -12.09 -5.37 -0.49
N MET A 61 -11.01 -5.72 -1.19
CA MET A 61 -10.61 -5.05 -2.42
C MET A 61 -11.49 -5.51 -3.59
N VAL A 62 -11.62 -4.64 -4.59
CA VAL A 62 -12.34 -4.90 -5.83
C VAL A 62 -11.44 -4.52 -6.99
N ASN A 63 -11.74 -5.04 -8.18
CA ASN A 63 -11.02 -4.68 -9.39
C ASN A 63 -11.17 -3.17 -9.60
N LEU A 64 -10.04 -2.50 -9.86
CA LEU A 64 -9.96 -1.07 -10.15
C LEU A 64 -10.01 -0.82 -11.67
N THR A 65 -10.87 -1.57 -12.36
CA THR A 65 -10.97 -1.56 -13.81
C THR A 65 -11.29 -0.15 -14.32
N GLY A 66 -10.47 0.35 -15.24
CA GLY A 66 -10.63 1.68 -15.84
C GLY A 66 -9.81 2.79 -15.16
N MET A 67 -9.18 2.53 -14.01
CA MET A 67 -8.28 3.48 -13.33
C MET A 67 -6.83 3.35 -13.85
N THR A 68 -6.65 3.47 -15.16
CA THR A 68 -5.35 3.18 -15.80
C THR A 68 -4.25 4.16 -15.44
N GLU A 69 -4.58 5.37 -14.99
CA GLU A 69 -3.61 6.40 -14.61
C GLU A 69 -3.34 6.47 -13.09
N LEU A 70 -3.88 5.53 -12.31
CA LEU A 70 -3.74 5.56 -10.84
C LEU A 70 -2.29 5.33 -10.42
N LYS A 71 -1.69 6.36 -9.82
CA LYS A 71 -0.31 6.33 -9.29
C LYS A 71 -0.27 6.10 -7.80
N VAL A 72 -1.20 6.70 -7.06
CA VAL A 72 -1.21 6.67 -5.59
C VAL A 72 -2.54 6.12 -5.09
N LEU A 73 -2.48 5.01 -4.36
CA LEU A 73 -3.65 4.40 -3.73
C LEU A 73 -3.50 4.42 -2.21
N SER A 74 -4.38 5.16 -1.54
CA SER A 74 -4.41 5.24 -0.08
C SER A 74 -5.63 4.53 0.49
N LEU A 75 -5.38 3.44 1.20
CA LEU A 75 -6.33 2.54 1.86
C LEU A 75 -6.04 2.42 3.36
N GLY A 76 -5.35 3.40 3.96
CA GLY A 76 -4.99 3.35 5.38
C GLY A 76 -6.21 3.37 6.31
N ARG A 77 -6.10 2.79 7.51
CA ARG A 77 -7.20 2.72 8.50
C ARG A 77 -8.48 2.13 7.91
N ASN A 78 -8.37 0.89 7.42
CA ASN A 78 -9.48 0.08 6.92
C ASN A 78 -9.42 -1.32 7.57
N ASN A 79 -10.27 -2.25 7.11
CA ASN A 79 -10.34 -3.62 7.61
C ASN A 79 -9.87 -4.65 6.56
N ILE A 80 -8.97 -4.25 5.66
CA ILE A 80 -8.50 -5.10 4.56
C ILE A 80 -7.65 -6.24 5.13
N LYS A 81 -7.98 -7.48 4.75
CA LYS A 81 -7.28 -8.69 5.23
C LYS A 81 -6.37 -9.32 4.19
N LYS A 82 -6.65 -9.10 2.91
CA LYS A 82 -5.93 -9.69 1.78
C LYS A 82 -5.75 -8.63 0.71
N ILE A 83 -4.57 -8.65 0.10
CA ILE A 83 -4.26 -7.83 -1.08
C ILE A 83 -4.63 -8.67 -2.30
N GLU A 84 -5.58 -8.19 -3.09
CA GLU A 84 -6.04 -8.88 -4.30
C GLU A 84 -6.58 -7.83 -5.28
N LYS A 85 -6.71 -8.22 -6.55
CA LYS A 85 -7.42 -7.43 -7.59
C LYS A 85 -6.73 -6.11 -7.95
N LEU A 86 -5.41 -6.12 -7.94
CA LEU A 86 -4.55 -4.99 -8.30
C LEU A 86 -3.94 -5.12 -9.71
N GLU A 87 -4.28 -6.17 -10.45
CA GLU A 87 -3.71 -6.46 -11.77
C GLU A 87 -4.03 -5.35 -12.78
N ASP A 88 -5.21 -4.74 -12.68
CA ASP A 88 -5.65 -3.65 -13.56
C ASP A 88 -4.80 -2.37 -13.40
N VAL A 89 -4.20 -2.15 -12.24
CA VAL A 89 -3.40 -0.95 -11.91
C VAL A 89 -1.91 -1.26 -11.77
N ALA A 90 -1.51 -2.52 -12.04
CA ALA A 90 -0.14 -2.99 -11.90
C ALA A 90 0.87 -2.18 -12.74
N GLY A 91 0.46 -1.70 -13.91
CA GLY A 91 1.31 -0.92 -14.81
C GLY A 91 1.44 0.56 -14.46
N SER A 92 0.64 1.10 -13.55
CA SER A 92 0.60 2.54 -13.25
C SER A 92 0.81 2.90 -11.78
N LEU A 93 0.55 1.97 -10.87
CA LEU A 93 0.62 2.23 -9.44
C LEU A 93 2.08 2.36 -8.96
N GLU A 94 2.41 3.54 -8.44
CA GLU A 94 3.73 3.91 -7.93
C GLU A 94 3.78 3.90 -6.39
N GLU A 95 2.67 4.21 -5.72
CA GLU A 95 2.58 4.27 -4.26
C GLU A 95 1.33 3.58 -3.72
N LEU A 96 1.54 2.70 -2.74
CA LEU A 96 0.47 2.00 -2.04
C LEU A 96 0.54 2.24 -0.54
N TRP A 97 -0.46 2.92 0.01
CA TRP A 97 -0.55 3.20 1.44
C TRP A 97 -1.70 2.40 2.06
N MET A 98 -1.37 1.45 2.91
CA MET A 98 -2.32 0.49 3.49
C MET A 98 -2.03 0.24 4.98
N SER A 99 -1.48 1.25 5.64
CA SER A 99 -1.20 1.23 7.08
C SER A 99 -2.48 1.13 7.91
N TYR A 100 -2.44 0.49 9.09
CA TYR A 100 -3.61 0.23 9.93
C TYR A 100 -4.70 -0.58 9.20
N ASN A 101 -4.32 -1.77 8.73
CA ASN A 101 -5.23 -2.78 8.19
C ASN A 101 -4.99 -4.12 8.92
N GLN A 102 -5.56 -5.21 8.41
CA GLN A 102 -5.43 -6.55 8.99
C GLN A 102 -4.75 -7.51 8.01
N VAL A 103 -3.81 -7.00 7.20
CA VAL A 103 -3.13 -7.78 6.17
C VAL A 103 -2.07 -8.67 6.79
N ALA A 104 -2.17 -9.97 6.57
CA ALA A 104 -1.24 -10.96 7.11
C ALA A 104 -0.23 -11.50 6.09
N SER A 105 -0.52 -11.35 4.80
CA SER A 105 0.32 -11.80 3.68
C SER A 105 0.44 -10.70 2.62
N LEU A 106 1.61 -10.62 2.01
CA LEU A 106 1.90 -9.68 0.91
C LEU A 106 1.69 -10.29 -0.48
N ASP A 107 1.01 -11.44 -0.55
CA ASP A 107 0.54 -12.02 -1.81
C ASP A 107 -0.24 -11.00 -2.64
N GLY A 108 0.00 -10.97 -3.95
CA GLY A 108 -0.68 -10.06 -4.87
C GLY A 108 0.01 -8.71 -5.10
N LEU A 109 1.07 -8.38 -4.37
CA LEU A 109 1.89 -7.18 -4.66
C LEU A 109 2.96 -7.41 -5.74
N ALA A 110 3.31 -8.68 -6.01
CA ALA A 110 4.32 -9.04 -7.00
C ALA A 110 3.99 -8.58 -8.43
N CYS A 111 2.71 -8.31 -8.74
CA CYS A 111 2.32 -7.79 -10.05
C CYS A 111 2.66 -6.30 -10.25
N LEU A 112 2.82 -5.53 -9.16
CA LEU A 112 3.00 -4.07 -9.19
C LEU A 112 4.46 -3.68 -9.55
N THR A 113 4.87 -3.86 -10.79
CA THR A 113 6.28 -3.67 -11.21
C THR A 113 6.80 -2.25 -11.05
N ASN A 114 5.92 -1.25 -11.06
CA ASN A 114 6.26 0.17 -10.92
C ASN A 114 6.16 0.70 -9.47
N LEU A 115 5.89 -0.17 -8.50
CA LEU A 115 5.75 0.24 -7.10
C LEU A 115 7.08 0.76 -6.54
N THR A 116 7.08 2.01 -6.11
CA THR A 116 8.25 2.68 -5.49
C THR A 116 8.09 2.84 -3.99
N THR A 117 6.87 2.98 -3.50
CA THR A 117 6.57 3.25 -2.09
C THR A 117 5.48 2.31 -1.57
N LEU A 118 5.77 1.60 -0.47
CA LEU A 118 4.82 0.71 0.19
C LEU A 118 4.73 1.02 1.70
N PHE A 119 3.58 1.54 2.12
CA PHE A 119 3.33 1.81 3.55
C PHE A 119 2.35 0.81 4.13
N CYS A 120 2.85 -0.17 4.87
CA CYS A 120 2.10 -1.26 5.47
C CYS A 120 2.27 -1.32 7.00
N SER A 121 2.44 -0.18 7.68
CA SER A 121 2.55 -0.16 9.15
C SER A 121 1.29 -0.68 9.85
N ASN A 122 1.43 -1.22 11.06
CA ASN A 122 0.31 -1.68 11.89
C ASN A 122 -0.62 -2.65 11.13
N ASN A 123 -0.03 -3.69 10.55
CA ASN A 123 -0.73 -4.81 9.93
C ASN A 123 -0.40 -6.11 10.70
N LEU A 124 -0.74 -7.27 10.13
CA LEU A 124 -0.59 -8.58 10.79
C LEU A 124 0.49 -9.46 10.13
N ILE A 125 1.50 -8.85 9.52
CA ILE A 125 2.62 -9.57 8.90
C ILE A 125 3.50 -10.18 9.99
N LYS A 126 3.61 -11.51 10.00
CA LYS A 126 4.29 -12.23 11.08
C LYS A 126 5.74 -12.59 10.80
N SER A 127 6.11 -12.80 9.53
CA SER A 127 7.43 -13.28 9.15
C SER A 127 8.07 -12.36 8.11
N PHE A 128 9.40 -12.20 8.19
CA PHE A 128 10.19 -11.49 7.18
C PHE A 128 10.22 -12.22 5.83
N GLU A 129 9.93 -13.53 5.79
CA GLU A 129 9.80 -14.30 4.53
C GLU A 129 8.71 -13.73 3.61
N GLU A 130 7.68 -13.09 4.17
CA GLU A 130 6.64 -12.42 3.37
C GLU A 130 7.22 -11.29 2.51
N LEU A 131 8.34 -10.71 2.92
CA LEU A 131 9.05 -9.67 2.16
C LEU A 131 9.73 -10.22 0.91
N ASP A 132 10.02 -11.53 0.84
CA ASP A 132 10.57 -12.14 -0.37
C ASP A 132 9.62 -12.01 -1.57
N LYS A 133 8.31 -11.94 -1.31
CA LYS A 133 7.29 -11.72 -2.34
C LYS A 133 7.40 -10.34 -2.99
N LEU A 134 8.01 -9.39 -2.30
CA LEU A 134 8.27 -8.05 -2.79
C LEU A 134 9.58 -7.92 -3.59
N LYS A 135 10.39 -8.99 -3.67
CA LYS A 135 11.59 -9.00 -4.52
C LYS A 135 11.27 -8.78 -6.00
N ALA A 136 10.05 -9.10 -6.44
CA ALA A 136 9.58 -8.82 -7.80
C ALA A 136 9.41 -7.30 -8.07
N ASN A 137 9.32 -6.47 -7.03
CA ASN A 137 9.16 -5.02 -7.14
C ASN A 137 10.52 -4.32 -7.13
N ASP A 138 11.27 -4.43 -8.24
CA ASP A 138 12.65 -3.90 -8.35
C ASP A 138 12.77 -2.38 -8.11
N GLN A 139 11.68 -1.64 -8.33
CA GLN A 139 11.63 -0.19 -8.16
C GLN A 139 11.33 0.25 -6.72
N LEU A 140 11.08 -0.68 -5.79
CA LEU A 140 10.69 -0.36 -4.42
C LEU A 140 11.84 0.34 -3.67
N ARG A 141 11.60 1.57 -3.20
CA ARG A 141 12.60 2.42 -2.55
C ARG A 141 12.23 2.83 -1.12
N ASP A 142 10.96 3.04 -0.83
CA ASP A 142 10.50 3.48 0.49
C ASP A 142 9.49 2.46 1.04
N VAL A 143 9.81 1.88 2.20
CA VAL A 143 8.95 0.89 2.86
C VAL A 143 8.72 1.27 4.32
N LEU A 144 7.52 1.01 4.79
CA LEU A 144 7.15 1.22 6.19
C LEU A 144 6.40 -0.02 6.68
N PHE A 145 7.01 -0.78 7.59
CA PHE A 145 6.42 -1.98 8.16
C PHE A 145 6.30 -1.92 9.69
N THR A 146 6.70 -0.82 10.31
CA THR A 146 6.59 -0.62 11.77
C THR A 146 5.23 -1.06 12.33
N GLY A 147 5.24 -1.78 13.46
CA GLY A 147 4.02 -2.23 14.14
C GLY A 147 3.38 -3.48 13.53
N ASN A 148 4.10 -4.22 12.69
CA ASN A 148 3.74 -5.58 12.32
C ASN A 148 4.34 -6.58 13.32
N PRO A 149 3.68 -7.72 13.58
CA PRO A 149 4.18 -8.76 14.49
C PRO A 149 5.60 -9.27 14.20
N MET A 150 6.09 -9.19 12.95
CA MET A 150 7.48 -9.55 12.64
C MET A 150 8.52 -8.69 13.39
N TYR A 151 8.14 -7.48 13.85
CA TYR A 151 9.00 -6.66 14.72
C TYR A 151 9.08 -7.18 16.15
N ASP A 152 8.10 -7.98 16.59
CA ASP A 152 8.10 -8.56 17.93
C ASP A 152 9.10 -9.73 18.03
N GLU A 153 9.49 -10.32 16.89
CA GLU A 153 10.47 -11.42 16.82
C GLU A 153 11.93 -10.94 16.91
N VAL A 154 12.20 -9.64 16.74
CA VAL A 154 13.54 -9.07 16.80
C VAL A 154 13.78 -8.30 18.10
N SER A 155 15.02 -8.30 18.59
CA SER A 155 15.36 -7.65 19.86
C SER A 155 15.56 -6.14 19.73
N SER A 156 15.88 -5.67 18.52
CA SER A 156 16.16 -4.26 18.24
C SER A 156 15.58 -3.81 16.89
N LYS A 157 15.36 -2.49 16.75
CA LYS A 157 14.91 -1.91 15.48
C LYS A 157 15.97 -2.05 14.40
N GLU A 158 17.24 -1.99 14.80
CA GLU A 158 18.40 -2.17 13.93
C GLU A 158 18.41 -3.57 13.31
N GLU A 159 18.16 -4.62 14.10
CA GLU A 159 18.03 -6.00 13.60
C GLU A 159 16.88 -6.14 12.60
N ALA A 160 15.69 -5.59 12.90
CA ALA A 160 14.56 -5.59 11.97
C ALA A 160 14.92 -4.94 10.63
N ARG A 161 15.62 -3.80 10.67
CA ARG A 161 16.03 -3.07 9.46
C ARG A 161 17.03 -3.88 8.64
N ILE A 162 18.01 -4.50 9.29
CA ILE A 162 18.96 -5.40 8.62
C ILE A 162 18.22 -6.59 8.00
N ALA A 163 17.28 -7.20 8.72
CA ALA A 163 16.47 -8.30 8.20
C ALA A 163 15.65 -7.86 6.97
N ILE A 164 14.99 -6.70 7.02
CA ILE A 164 14.29 -6.13 5.86
C ILE A 164 15.24 -5.94 4.68
N LEU A 165 16.46 -5.43 4.90
CA LEU A 165 17.46 -5.24 3.85
C LEU A 165 17.97 -6.54 3.25
N ARG A 166 18.02 -7.63 4.01
CA ARG A 166 18.38 -8.96 3.47
C ARG A 166 17.38 -9.44 2.43
N HIS A 167 16.09 -9.20 2.68
CA HIS A 167 15.03 -9.55 1.73
C HIS A 167 14.88 -8.50 0.62
N LEU A 168 15.08 -7.22 0.94
CA LEU A 168 14.87 -6.07 0.06
C LEU A 168 16.11 -5.17 -0.02
N PRO A 169 17.18 -5.60 -0.71
CA PRO A 169 18.46 -4.88 -0.71
C PRO A 169 18.43 -3.54 -1.46
N ASN A 170 17.43 -3.31 -2.31
CA ASN A 170 17.33 -2.11 -3.16
C ASN A 170 16.59 -0.93 -2.50
N VAL A 171 16.02 -1.15 -1.31
CA VAL A 171 15.26 -0.16 -0.56
C VAL A 171 16.20 0.90 0.01
N LYS A 172 15.84 2.18 -0.15
CA LYS A 172 16.63 3.34 0.30
C LYS A 172 16.15 3.90 1.63
N LYS A 173 14.89 3.66 1.98
CA LYS A 173 14.26 4.19 3.17
C LYS A 173 13.37 3.12 3.80
N ILE A 174 13.62 2.88 5.07
CA ILE A 174 12.89 1.89 5.88
C ILE A 174 12.32 2.63 7.08
N ASP A 175 11.03 2.46 7.34
CA ASP A 175 10.32 3.04 8.48
C ASP A 175 10.49 4.56 8.64
N GLY A 176 10.50 5.29 7.53
CA GLY A 176 10.67 6.75 7.56
C GLY A 176 12.12 7.21 7.64
N VAL A 177 13.10 6.31 7.80
CA VAL A 177 14.52 6.62 7.99
C VAL A 177 15.35 6.08 6.83
N PHE A 178 16.20 6.93 6.25
CA PHE A 178 17.14 6.54 5.19
C PHE A 178 18.08 5.45 5.69
N VAL A 179 18.31 4.46 4.84
CA VAL A 179 19.24 3.36 5.12
C VAL A 179 20.67 3.88 5.04
N LYS A 180 21.46 3.60 6.07
CA LYS A 180 22.88 3.98 6.12
C LYS A 180 23.73 2.95 5.38
N PRO A 181 24.89 3.35 4.82
CA PRO A 181 25.84 2.42 4.20
C PRO A 181 26.21 1.22 5.10
N SER A 182 26.41 1.46 6.39
CA SER A 182 26.72 0.41 7.39
C SER A 182 25.62 -0.64 7.52
N GLU A 183 24.35 -0.27 7.30
CA GLU A 183 23.23 -1.22 7.37
C GLU A 183 23.21 -2.14 6.15
N TYR A 184 23.57 -1.63 4.97
CA TYR A 184 23.72 -2.45 3.76
C TYR A 184 24.88 -3.45 3.90
N GLU A 185 26.02 -3.01 4.43
CA GLU A 185 27.18 -3.88 4.68
C GLU A 185 26.82 -4.99 5.68
N ALA A 186 26.14 -4.65 6.78
CA ALA A 186 25.69 -5.62 7.77
C ALA A 186 24.68 -6.63 7.21
N ALA A 187 23.79 -6.20 6.32
CA ALA A 187 22.85 -7.10 5.65
C ALA A 187 23.55 -8.11 4.72
N GLN A 188 24.63 -7.68 4.06
CA GLN A 188 25.42 -8.54 3.15
C GLN A 188 26.36 -9.50 3.87
N GLN A 189 27.00 -9.08 4.98
CA GLN A 189 27.95 -9.91 5.72
C GLN A 189 27.29 -11.15 6.33
N VAL A 190 26.06 -11.02 6.84
CA VAL A 190 25.36 -12.16 7.45
C VAL A 190 24.94 -13.20 6.41
N GLN A 191 24.73 -12.82 5.14
CA GLN A 191 24.47 -13.79 4.05
C GLN A 191 25.70 -14.61 3.65
N SER A 192 26.91 -14.17 4.00
CA SER A 192 28.15 -14.93 3.71
C SER A 192 28.53 -15.93 4.81
N GLU A 193 27.81 -15.94 5.93
CA GLU A 193 28.06 -16.80 7.09
C GLU A 193 27.04 -17.95 7.24
N GLU A 194 25.99 -18.00 6.40
CA GLU A 194 25.02 -19.10 6.27
C GLU A 194 25.32 -20.00 5.06
#